data_AF-M2YLR1-F1
#
_entry.id   AF-M2YLR1-F1
#
_cell.length_a   1.000
_cell.length_b   1.000
_cell.length_c   1.000
_cell.angle_alpha   90.00
_cell.angle_beta   90.00
_cell.angle_gamma   90.00
#
_symmetry.space_group_name_H-M   'P 1'
#
loop_
_entity.id
_entity.type
_entity.pdbx_description
1 polymer ?
#
loop_
_entity_poly.entity_id
_entity_poly.type
_entity_poly.pdbx_seq_one_letter_code
_entity_poly.pdbx_strand_id
1 'polypeptide(L)'
;MTLTLRNAIRHLQKQDCFPVALQTENLLALSSRLLRGRQRYEDRATELFYSIPATLDLASGSVSFSLSPDFKAGMGSAKADRHVLALLLRKLLLLVAPHRSILLTELDMGIDLVFSNLGTESLVGSQYLHIAEVNIHRSMTHEEGRAQFRLQRARPIRHRSSDFELCWPEGEALLERGIRWSQWILWDNRYWIRVGHFGEISPDPGLKIAVTFLDPDHIAKTGRSLRSWQSRLFHSRLRTVPSLVHNTLPALITKRPVGGDVGTGVVEEDVDVMAIPTLRWNNPKYKLSDHYWQHDEEMRKKLKSIPLWVWEIRYREVDFSGKEHKFVDSTMKPERAAEKESAEEPGSGEEPRLRRFFI
;
A
#
# COMPACT_ATOMS: atom_id res chain seq x y z
N MET A 1 53.11 17.41 9.19
CA MET A 1 52.25 18.51 8.70
C MET A 1 51.07 18.76 9.65
N THR A 2 51.32 19.14 10.91
CA THR A 2 50.27 19.29 11.96
C THR A 2 50.35 20.62 12.71
N LEU A 3 51.42 21.41 12.49
CA LEU A 3 51.66 22.72 13.12
C LEU A 3 50.79 23.83 12.53
N THR A 4 50.46 23.76 11.24
CA THR A 4 49.63 24.76 10.54
C THR A 4 48.18 24.74 11.00
N LEU A 5 47.57 23.55 11.16
CA LEU A 5 46.18 23.44 11.60
C LEU A 5 46.01 23.94 13.05
N ARG A 6 46.94 23.59 13.94
CA ARG A 6 46.89 23.96 15.36
C ARG A 6 47.12 25.47 15.57
N ASN A 7 47.99 26.09 14.77
CA ASN A 7 48.19 27.53 14.79
C ASN A 7 47.00 28.28 14.20
N ALA A 8 46.38 27.78 13.13
CA ALA A 8 45.17 28.36 12.55
C ALA A 8 43.98 28.33 13.54
N ILE A 9 43.75 27.20 14.21
CA ILE A 9 42.69 27.07 15.23
C ILE A 9 42.93 28.01 16.41
N ARG A 10 44.18 28.12 16.90
CA ARG A 10 44.53 29.09 17.96
C ARG A 10 44.33 30.53 17.52
N HIS A 11 44.61 30.87 16.26
CA HIS A 11 44.42 32.22 15.74
C HIS A 11 42.93 32.59 15.64
N LEU A 12 42.08 31.62 15.26
CA LEU A 12 40.64 31.78 15.22
C LEU A 12 40.02 31.90 16.62
N GLN A 13 40.50 31.14 17.60
CA GLN A 13 40.07 31.27 19.00
C GLN A 13 40.52 32.58 19.65
N LYS A 14 41.67 33.14 19.27
CA LYS A 14 42.20 34.37 19.87
C LYS A 14 41.51 35.65 19.38
N GLN A 15 40.91 35.61 18.19
CA GLN A 15 40.30 36.79 17.57
C GLN A 15 38.79 36.87 17.82
N ASP A 16 38.16 35.87 18.45
CA ASP A 16 36.69 35.75 18.60
C ASP A 16 35.90 35.94 17.29
N CYS A 17 36.58 35.78 16.15
CA CYS A 17 36.02 35.94 14.81
C CYS A 17 35.97 34.58 14.15
N PHE A 18 34.77 34.04 13.93
CA PHE A 18 34.62 32.90 13.04
C PHE A 18 35.07 33.28 11.62
N PRO A 19 35.71 32.35 10.88
CA PRO A 19 35.96 32.55 9.46
C PRO A 19 34.66 32.95 8.77
N VAL A 20 34.71 33.85 7.79
CA VAL A 20 33.52 34.37 7.08
C VAL A 20 32.57 33.23 6.68
N ALA A 21 33.11 32.14 6.13
CA ALA A 21 32.32 30.96 5.72
C ALA A 21 31.53 30.25 6.84
N LEU A 22 31.94 30.39 8.11
CA LEU A 22 31.27 29.79 9.28
C LEU A 22 30.42 30.80 10.06
N GLN A 23 30.32 32.04 9.60
CA GLN A 23 29.41 33.01 10.18
C GLN A 23 27.96 32.59 9.92
N THR A 24 27.07 32.88 10.87
CA THR A 24 25.66 32.49 10.85
C THR A 24 24.97 32.86 9.53
N GLU A 25 25.22 34.07 9.01
CA GLU A 25 24.64 34.54 7.74
C GLU A 25 25.05 33.66 6.56
N ASN A 26 26.32 33.26 6.48
CA ASN A 26 26.83 32.41 5.41
C ASN A 26 26.35 30.96 5.55
N LEU A 27 26.18 30.46 6.77
CA LEU A 27 25.57 29.16 7.02
C LEU A 27 24.08 29.15 6.65
N LEU A 28 23.33 30.21 6.96
CA LEU A 28 21.93 30.37 6.55
C LEU A 28 21.81 30.51 5.03
N ALA A 29 22.66 31.32 4.39
CA ALA A 29 22.68 31.43 2.93
C ALA A 29 23.00 30.09 2.26
N LEU A 30 23.95 29.33 2.81
CA LEU A 30 24.27 27.99 2.35
C LEU A 30 23.09 27.03 2.53
N SER A 31 22.44 27.03 3.70
CA SER A 31 21.30 26.16 3.98
C SER A 31 20.13 26.48 3.04
N SER A 32 19.79 27.75 2.84
CA SER A 32 18.78 28.18 1.86
C SER A 32 19.14 27.78 0.43
N ARG A 33 20.43 27.82 0.04
CA ARG A 33 20.87 27.36 -1.28
C ARG A 33 20.74 25.85 -1.42
N LEU A 34 21.09 25.08 -0.40
CA LEU A 34 20.94 23.62 -0.38
C LEU A 34 19.47 23.19 -0.42
N LEU A 35 18.61 23.86 0.36
CA LEU A 35 17.16 23.62 0.35
C LEU A 35 16.55 23.93 -1.03
N ARG A 36 16.91 25.06 -1.64
CA ARG A 36 16.46 25.39 -3.02
C ARG A 36 16.96 24.38 -4.04
N GLY A 37 18.21 23.91 -3.91
CA GLY A 37 18.76 22.87 -4.77
C GLY A 37 17.97 21.56 -4.64
N ARG A 38 17.69 21.13 -3.41
CA ARG A 38 16.88 19.96 -3.12
C ARG A 38 15.47 20.08 -3.69
N GLN A 39 14.81 21.21 -3.48
CA GLN A 39 13.45 21.46 -3.97
C GLN A 39 13.38 21.30 -5.50
N ARG A 40 14.35 21.85 -6.24
CA ARG A 40 14.41 21.71 -7.70
C ARG A 40 14.46 20.25 -8.16
N TYR A 41 15.20 19.40 -7.44
CA TYR A 41 15.24 17.98 -7.76
C TYR A 41 13.93 17.27 -7.44
N GLU A 42 13.28 17.64 -6.32
CA GLU A 42 11.97 17.10 -5.94
C GLU A 42 10.88 17.54 -6.92
N ASP A 43 10.86 18.80 -7.35
CA ASP A 43 9.93 19.34 -8.35
C ASP A 43 10.10 18.60 -9.68
N ARG A 44 11.35 18.47 -10.15
CA ARG A 44 11.64 17.77 -11.41
C ARG A 44 11.25 16.30 -11.36
N ALA A 45 11.53 15.61 -10.25
CA ALA A 45 11.10 14.22 -10.07
C ALA A 45 9.57 14.09 -10.04
N THR A 46 8.87 15.10 -9.50
CA THR A 46 7.40 15.16 -9.46
C THR A 46 6.81 15.38 -10.85
N GLU A 47 7.39 16.27 -11.66
CA GLU A 47 7.02 16.46 -13.07
C GLU A 47 7.13 15.15 -13.85
N LEU A 48 8.28 14.47 -13.73
CA LEU A 48 8.51 13.18 -14.41
C LEU A 48 7.55 12.09 -13.93
N PHE A 49 7.24 12.08 -12.63
CA PHE A 49 6.29 11.13 -12.05
C PHE A 49 4.90 11.30 -12.68
N TYR A 50 4.43 12.53 -12.84
CA TYR A 50 3.13 12.82 -13.46
C TYR A 50 3.09 12.57 -14.97
N SER A 51 4.24 12.57 -15.64
CA SER A 51 4.33 12.22 -17.07
C SER A 51 4.44 10.72 -17.35
N ILE A 52 4.57 9.88 -16.32
CA ILE A 52 4.64 8.43 -16.50
C ILE A 52 3.23 7.86 -16.33
N PRO A 53 2.68 7.18 -17.35
CA PRO A 53 1.42 6.48 -17.21
C PRO A 53 1.62 5.28 -16.28
N ALA A 54 1.05 5.37 -15.09
CA ALA A 54 1.13 4.36 -14.05
C ALA A 54 -0.27 3.87 -13.69
N THR A 55 -0.39 2.57 -13.48
CA THR A 55 -1.63 1.91 -13.07
C THR A 55 -1.44 1.30 -11.69
N LEU A 56 -2.23 1.73 -10.71
CA LEU A 56 -2.25 1.17 -9.36
C LEU A 56 -3.44 0.22 -9.21
N ASP A 57 -3.17 -1.06 -9.00
CA ASP A 57 -4.18 -2.07 -8.70
C ASP A 57 -4.46 -2.10 -7.20
N LEU A 58 -5.65 -1.65 -6.80
CA LEU A 58 -6.03 -1.51 -5.40
C LEU A 58 -6.19 -2.86 -4.68
N ALA A 59 -6.55 -3.91 -5.42
CA ALA A 59 -6.77 -5.24 -4.84
C ALA A 59 -5.45 -5.91 -4.40
N SER A 60 -4.40 -5.79 -5.23
CA SER A 60 -3.07 -6.31 -4.91
C SER A 60 -2.13 -5.29 -4.26
N GLY A 61 -2.44 -4.00 -4.38
CA GLY A 61 -1.52 -2.91 -4.03
C GLY A 61 -0.29 -2.86 -4.95
N SER A 62 -0.41 -3.34 -6.20
CA SER A 62 0.70 -3.37 -7.16
C SER A 62 0.63 -2.17 -8.10
N VAL A 63 1.78 -1.62 -8.48
CA VAL A 63 1.88 -0.57 -9.49
C VAL A 63 2.50 -1.15 -10.77
N SER A 64 1.93 -0.84 -11.92
CA SER A 64 2.52 -1.16 -13.22
C SER A 64 2.69 0.11 -14.04
N PHE A 65 3.82 0.27 -14.72
CA PHE A 65 4.08 1.42 -15.60
C PHE A 65 4.97 1.00 -16.76
N SER A 66 5.03 1.81 -17.81
CA SER A 66 5.92 1.60 -18.96
C SER A 66 6.82 2.81 -19.18
N LEU A 67 8.04 2.55 -19.64
CA LEU A 67 9.01 3.59 -19.97
C LEU A 67 9.49 3.42 -21.42
N SER A 68 9.56 4.55 -22.13
CA SER A 68 10.15 4.62 -23.47
C SER A 68 11.69 4.53 -23.40
N PRO A 69 12.37 3.96 -24.41
CA PRO A 69 13.84 4.02 -24.52
C PRO A 69 14.38 5.46 -24.47
N ASP A 70 13.61 6.41 -25.00
CA ASP A 70 14.00 7.83 -25.07
C ASP A 70 13.69 8.60 -23.79
N PHE A 71 13.24 7.95 -22.71
CA PHE A 71 12.92 8.60 -21.44
C PHE A 71 14.10 9.44 -20.90
N LYS A 72 15.34 9.04 -21.22
CA LYS A 72 16.55 9.77 -20.81
C LYS A 72 16.98 10.91 -21.74
N ALA A 73 16.37 11.07 -22.92
CA ALA A 73 16.84 11.99 -23.95
C ALA A 73 16.79 13.48 -23.55
N GLY A 74 16.06 13.83 -22.48
CA GLY A 74 15.97 15.20 -21.93
C GLY A 74 16.71 15.42 -20.60
N MET A 75 17.60 14.51 -20.19
CA MET A 75 18.37 14.64 -18.94
C MET A 75 19.73 15.30 -19.19
N GLY A 76 20.15 16.16 -18.27
CA GLY A 76 21.22 17.13 -18.49
C GLY A 76 22.60 16.65 -18.02
N SER A 77 22.78 16.51 -16.70
CA SER A 77 24.07 16.16 -16.09
C SER A 77 23.98 14.85 -15.32
N ALA A 78 24.85 13.89 -15.65
CA ALA A 78 24.81 12.52 -15.11
C ALA A 78 24.59 12.40 -13.59
N LYS A 79 25.17 13.31 -12.78
CA LYS A 79 25.01 13.31 -11.32
C LYS A 79 23.67 13.90 -10.86
N ALA A 80 23.26 15.01 -11.45
CA ALA A 80 21.96 15.63 -11.16
C ALA A 80 20.82 14.70 -11.60
N ASP A 81 21.00 14.06 -12.75
CA ASP A 81 20.07 13.11 -13.34
C ASP A 81 19.88 11.89 -12.44
N ARG A 82 20.97 11.32 -11.90
CA ARG A 82 20.89 10.17 -10.98
C ARG A 82 20.12 10.50 -9.70
N HIS A 83 20.28 11.71 -9.15
CA HIS A 83 19.55 12.13 -7.96
C HIS A 83 18.05 12.30 -8.23
N VAL A 84 17.69 12.90 -9.37
CA VAL A 84 16.28 13.03 -9.81
C VAL A 84 15.66 11.65 -10.03
N LEU A 85 16.38 10.72 -10.68
CA LEU A 85 15.92 9.35 -10.90
C LEU A 85 15.74 8.58 -9.59
N ALA A 86 16.61 8.80 -8.59
CA ALA A 86 16.45 8.23 -7.25
C ALA A 86 15.15 8.73 -6.60
N LEU A 87 14.89 10.04 -6.66
CA LEU A 87 13.66 10.63 -6.12
C LEU A 87 12.41 10.14 -6.85
N LEU A 88 12.49 9.98 -8.17
CA LEU A 88 11.42 9.42 -8.99
C LEU A 88 11.13 7.96 -8.60
N LEU A 89 12.15 7.12 -8.52
CA LEU A 89 12.00 5.72 -8.09
C LEU A 89 11.42 5.65 -6.68
N ARG A 90 11.88 6.50 -5.76
CA ARG A 90 11.31 6.59 -4.41
C ARG A 90 9.82 6.89 -4.44
N LYS A 91 9.36 7.85 -5.25
CA LYS A 91 7.93 8.17 -5.41
C LYS A 91 7.14 6.96 -5.90
N LEU A 92 7.65 6.25 -6.91
CA LEU A 92 7.02 5.02 -7.42
C LEU A 92 6.94 3.90 -6.36
N LEU A 93 8.01 3.72 -5.57
CA LEU A 93 8.03 2.72 -4.49
C LEU A 93 7.04 3.05 -3.37
N LEU A 94 6.89 4.34 -3.03
CA LEU A 94 5.97 4.80 -1.99
C LEU A 94 4.49 4.54 -2.31
N LEU A 95 4.13 4.37 -3.59
CA LEU A 95 2.78 3.97 -4.00
C LEU A 95 2.45 2.54 -3.55
N VAL A 96 3.44 1.66 -3.52
CA VAL A 96 3.29 0.23 -3.20
C VAL A 96 3.57 -0.05 -1.72
N ALA A 97 4.62 0.55 -1.16
CA ALA A 97 5.01 0.40 0.23
C ALA A 97 5.31 1.79 0.82
N PRO A 98 4.32 2.44 1.46
CA PRO A 98 4.51 3.76 2.06
C PRO A 98 5.35 3.65 3.35
N HIS A 99 6.66 3.51 3.19
CA HIS A 99 7.67 3.47 4.26
C HIS A 99 8.15 4.86 4.66
N ARG A 100 8.56 5.01 5.93
CA ARG A 100 8.89 6.32 6.52
C ARG A 100 10.25 6.90 6.10
N SER A 101 11.17 6.13 5.50
CA SER A 101 12.40 6.69 4.92
C SER A 101 13.15 5.68 4.05
N ILE A 102 13.02 5.76 2.73
CA ILE A 102 13.91 5.05 1.80
C ILE A 102 15.12 5.96 1.57
N LEU A 103 16.33 5.48 1.88
CA LEU A 103 17.56 6.22 1.65
C LEU A 103 17.87 6.22 0.15
N LEU A 104 18.28 7.38 -0.40
CA LEU A 104 18.53 7.49 -1.84
C LEU A 104 19.70 6.61 -2.32
N THR A 105 20.63 6.29 -1.43
CA THR A 105 21.77 5.39 -1.71
C THR A 105 21.33 3.93 -1.88
N GLU A 106 20.22 3.51 -1.28
CA GLU A 106 19.67 2.15 -1.46
C GLU A 106 19.03 1.97 -2.84
N LEU A 107 18.76 3.08 -3.53
CA LEU A 107 18.08 3.10 -4.82
C LEU A 107 19.03 2.94 -6.00
N ASP A 108 20.35 2.98 -5.79
CA ASP A 108 21.33 2.96 -6.87
C ASP A 108 21.17 1.74 -7.80
N MET A 109 21.03 0.54 -7.23
CA MET A 109 20.78 -0.67 -8.01
C MET A 109 19.43 -0.63 -8.74
N GLY A 110 18.41 -0.05 -8.10
CA GLY A 110 17.09 0.11 -8.70
C GLY A 110 17.08 1.10 -9.86
N ILE A 111 17.86 2.17 -9.77
CA ILE A 111 18.02 3.14 -10.86
C ILE A 111 18.65 2.48 -12.07
N ASP A 112 19.69 1.67 -11.85
CA ASP A 112 20.37 0.98 -12.94
C ASP A 112 19.48 -0.09 -13.58
N LEU A 113 18.69 -0.80 -12.78
CA LEU A 113 17.68 -1.75 -13.28
C LEU A 113 16.58 -1.07 -14.11
N VAL A 114 15.97 -0.01 -13.56
CA VAL A 114 14.76 0.62 -14.13
C VAL A 114 15.10 1.55 -15.29
N PHE A 115 16.21 2.30 -15.21
CA PHE A 115 16.47 3.39 -16.15
C PHE A 115 17.71 3.17 -17.04
N SER A 116 18.72 2.39 -16.64
CA SER A 116 19.99 2.33 -17.40
C SER A 116 19.94 1.47 -18.67
N ASN A 117 19.01 0.52 -18.77
CA ASN A 117 18.94 -0.43 -19.88
C ASN A 117 17.64 -0.33 -20.69
N LEU A 118 17.05 0.87 -20.82
CA LEU A 118 15.73 1.07 -21.45
C LEU A 118 15.67 0.79 -22.97
N GLY A 119 16.82 0.63 -23.64
CA GLY A 119 16.90 0.34 -25.09
C GLY A 119 17.85 -0.79 -25.48
N THR A 120 18.38 -1.54 -24.52
CA THR A 120 19.33 -2.63 -24.80
C THR A 120 18.58 -3.95 -24.86
N GLU A 121 18.47 -4.53 -26.06
CA GLU A 121 17.79 -5.81 -26.33
C GLU A 121 18.48 -7.03 -25.67
N SER A 122 19.69 -6.84 -25.11
CA SER A 122 20.61 -7.93 -24.77
C SER A 122 20.41 -8.59 -23.41
N LEU A 123 19.41 -8.18 -22.60
CA LEU A 123 19.15 -8.81 -21.31
C LEU A 123 18.11 -9.92 -21.47
N VAL A 124 18.59 -11.13 -21.78
CA VAL A 124 17.80 -12.35 -21.81
C VAL A 124 17.41 -12.74 -20.38
N GLY A 125 16.19 -12.39 -19.96
CA GLY A 125 15.60 -12.86 -18.70
C GLY A 125 14.76 -11.82 -17.96
N SER A 126 13.78 -12.31 -17.18
CA SER A 126 13.09 -11.49 -16.18
C SER A 126 14.11 -11.02 -15.14
N GLN A 127 14.21 -9.72 -14.94
CA GLN A 127 15.04 -9.13 -13.89
C GLN A 127 14.17 -8.83 -12.68
N TYR A 128 14.64 -9.30 -11.53
CA TYR A 128 13.99 -9.16 -10.24
C TYR A 128 14.91 -8.46 -9.25
N LEU A 129 14.39 -7.45 -8.56
CA LEU A 129 15.11 -6.74 -7.52
C LEU A 129 14.20 -6.43 -6.34
N HIS A 130 14.76 -6.51 -5.13
CA HIS A 130 14.04 -6.21 -3.90
C HIS A 130 14.64 -4.95 -3.26
N ILE A 131 13.80 -3.93 -3.05
CA ILE A 131 14.19 -2.66 -2.41
C ILE A 131 13.06 -2.22 -1.49
N ALA A 132 13.38 -1.85 -0.25
CA ALA A 132 12.43 -1.29 0.71
C ALA A 132 11.10 -2.06 0.79
N GLU A 133 11.20 -3.40 0.86
CA GLU A 133 10.05 -4.31 0.92
C GLU A 133 9.11 -4.22 -0.30
N VAL A 134 9.65 -3.85 -1.46
CA VAL A 134 9.01 -3.87 -2.77
C VAL A 134 9.84 -4.72 -3.72
N ASN A 135 9.16 -5.59 -4.46
CA ASN A 135 9.71 -6.38 -5.54
C ASN A 135 9.48 -5.64 -6.85
N ILE A 136 10.57 -5.39 -7.57
CA ILE A 136 10.60 -4.75 -8.88
C ILE A 136 10.79 -5.86 -9.90
N HIS A 137 9.82 -6.01 -10.80
CA HIS A 137 9.87 -6.94 -11.90
C HIS A 137 9.87 -6.19 -13.22
N ARG A 138 10.88 -6.45 -14.06
CA ARG A 138 10.93 -5.94 -15.44
C ARG A 138 10.42 -7.02 -16.40
N SER A 139 9.40 -6.69 -17.17
CA SER A 139 8.89 -7.51 -18.28
C SER A 139 9.30 -6.87 -19.60
N MET A 140 9.82 -7.69 -20.52
CA MET A 140 10.11 -7.29 -21.89
C MET A 140 8.87 -7.59 -22.74
N THR A 141 7.82 -6.78 -22.61
CA THR A 141 6.63 -6.87 -23.45
C THR A 141 6.80 -5.91 -24.63
N HIS A 142 6.88 -6.48 -25.83
CA HIS A 142 7.41 -5.86 -27.06
C HIS A 142 6.38 -4.99 -27.81
N GLU A 143 5.47 -4.34 -27.10
CA GLU A 143 4.59 -3.34 -27.73
C GLU A 143 5.39 -2.03 -27.79
N GLU A 144 5.87 -1.67 -28.97
CA GLU A 144 6.61 -0.42 -29.27
C GLU A 144 8.00 -0.25 -28.62
N GLY A 145 8.63 -1.33 -28.15
CA GLY A 145 9.96 -1.25 -27.55
C GLY A 145 10.00 -0.58 -26.17
N ARG A 146 8.84 -0.38 -25.52
CA ARG A 146 8.75 0.15 -24.16
C ARG A 146 9.05 -0.95 -23.14
N ALA A 147 9.83 -0.63 -22.11
CA ALA A 147 10.05 -1.55 -21.00
C ALA A 147 8.88 -1.45 -20.01
N GLN A 148 8.24 -2.60 -19.70
CA GLN A 148 7.17 -2.65 -18.71
C GLN A 148 7.72 -3.04 -17.34
N PHE A 149 7.33 -2.29 -16.33
CA PHE A 149 7.72 -2.52 -14.95
C PHE A 149 6.50 -2.82 -14.10
N ARG A 150 6.68 -3.73 -13.15
CA ARG A 150 5.69 -4.01 -12.12
C ARG A 150 6.36 -3.96 -10.75
N LEU A 151 5.82 -3.13 -9.88
CA LEU A 151 6.20 -2.98 -8.48
C LEU A 151 5.16 -3.67 -7.62
N GLN A 152 5.59 -4.57 -6.75
CA GLN A 152 4.70 -5.34 -5.89
C GLN A 152 5.22 -5.38 -4.47
N ARG A 153 4.33 -5.36 -3.49
CA ARG A 153 4.71 -5.51 -2.09
C ARG A 153 5.45 -6.85 -1.91
N ALA A 154 6.60 -6.82 -1.25
CA ALA A 154 7.33 -8.04 -0.91
C ALA A 154 6.67 -8.77 0.26
N ARG A 155 6.97 -10.07 0.40
CA ARG A 155 6.47 -10.85 1.54
C ARG A 155 6.97 -10.22 2.85
N PRO A 156 6.08 -9.92 3.82
CA PRO A 156 6.50 -9.40 5.10
C PRO A 156 7.39 -10.40 5.84
N ILE A 157 8.40 -9.90 6.54
CA ILE A 157 9.27 -10.71 7.39
C ILE A 157 8.45 -11.12 8.62
N ARG A 158 8.42 -12.42 8.95
CA ARG A 158 7.51 -13.04 9.94
C ARG A 158 7.47 -12.32 11.31
N HIS A 159 8.57 -11.70 11.74
CA HIS A 159 8.64 -10.96 13.02
C HIS A 159 7.88 -9.63 13.03
N ARG A 160 7.38 -9.15 11.87
CA ARG A 160 6.56 -7.93 11.72
C ARG A 160 5.10 -8.22 11.38
N SER A 161 4.74 -9.49 11.19
CA SER A 161 3.36 -9.91 10.96
C SER A 161 2.63 -10.03 12.29
N SER A 162 2.43 -8.91 12.98
CA SER A 162 1.58 -8.88 14.17
C SER A 162 0.13 -8.77 13.73
N ASP A 163 -0.73 -9.59 14.32
CA ASP A 163 -2.17 -9.49 14.11
C ASP A 163 -2.67 -8.18 14.74
N PHE A 164 -3.43 -7.40 13.97
CA PHE A 164 -4.04 -6.18 14.47
C PHE A 164 -5.47 -6.48 14.91
N GLU A 165 -5.66 -6.67 16.22
CA GLU A 165 -6.99 -6.86 16.81
C GLU A 165 -7.86 -5.60 16.59
N LEU A 166 -9.07 -5.82 16.08
CA LEU A 166 -10.03 -4.74 15.85
C LEU A 166 -10.73 -4.39 17.15
N CYS A 167 -10.58 -3.13 17.56
CA CYS A 167 -11.20 -2.62 18.77
C CYS A 167 -12.62 -2.11 18.48
N TRP A 168 -13.55 -2.52 19.34
CA TRP A 168 -14.91 -1.99 19.35
C TRP A 168 -14.96 -0.76 20.26
N PRO A 169 -15.66 0.32 19.89
CA PRO A 169 -15.88 1.43 20.81
C PRO A 169 -16.59 0.95 22.07
N GLU A 170 -16.04 1.35 23.23
CA GLU A 170 -16.64 1.14 24.55
C GLU A 170 -17.87 2.06 24.70
N GLY A 171 -18.93 1.56 25.35
CA GLY A 171 -20.18 2.30 25.58
C GLY A 171 -21.31 2.02 24.56
N GLU A 172 -22.36 2.84 24.60
CA GLU A 172 -23.46 2.79 23.63
C GLU A 172 -22.93 3.15 22.24
N ALA A 173 -22.74 2.14 21.40
CA ALA A 173 -22.26 2.36 20.06
C ALA A 173 -23.34 3.06 19.23
N LEU A 174 -23.01 4.25 18.70
CA LEU A 174 -23.80 4.88 17.64
C LEU A 174 -23.88 3.92 16.46
N LEU A 175 -25.06 3.35 16.24
CA LEU A 175 -25.30 2.44 15.13
C LEU A 175 -25.38 3.25 13.85
N GLU A 176 -24.35 3.20 13.01
CA GLU A 176 -24.42 3.74 11.65
C GLU A 176 -25.30 2.81 10.81
N ARG A 177 -26.55 3.22 10.55
CA ARG A 177 -27.52 2.43 9.75
C ARG A 177 -27.81 1.03 10.33
N GLY A 178 -27.79 0.89 11.65
CA GLY A 178 -28.01 -0.39 12.33
C GLY A 178 -26.77 -1.30 12.43
N ILE A 179 -25.59 -0.77 12.09
CA ILE A 179 -24.31 -1.47 12.15
C ILE A 179 -23.48 -0.89 13.29
N ARG A 180 -22.98 -1.75 14.17
CA ARG A 180 -21.92 -1.41 15.13
C ARG A 180 -20.58 -1.59 14.42
N TRP A 181 -19.83 -0.51 14.23
CA TRP A 181 -18.50 -0.55 13.60
C TRP A 181 -17.38 -0.65 14.63
N SER A 182 -16.31 -1.36 14.26
CA SER A 182 -15.01 -1.24 14.89
C SER A 182 -14.39 0.11 14.55
N GLN A 183 -13.35 0.50 15.30
CA GLN A 183 -12.50 1.61 14.91
C GLN A 183 -11.82 1.32 13.56
N TRP A 184 -11.52 2.40 12.83
CA TRP A 184 -10.64 2.32 11.67
C TRP A 184 -9.22 1.99 12.10
N ILE A 185 -8.62 0.99 11.46
CA ILE A 185 -7.20 0.70 11.61
C ILE A 185 -6.48 0.94 10.28
N LEU A 186 -5.25 1.47 10.34
CA LEU A 186 -4.37 1.55 9.17
C LEU A 186 -3.45 0.33 9.16
N TRP A 187 -3.78 -0.65 8.32
CA TRP A 187 -3.06 -1.90 8.19
C TRP A 187 -1.98 -1.83 7.09
N ASP A 188 -0.77 -2.32 7.40
CA ASP A 188 0.44 -2.30 6.56
C ASP A 188 0.76 -0.90 5.96
N ASN A 189 0.33 0.18 6.63
CA ASN A 189 0.36 1.56 6.12
C ASN A 189 -0.35 1.79 4.76
N ARG A 190 -1.14 0.82 4.27
CA ARG A 190 -1.75 0.83 2.93
C ARG A 190 -3.27 0.80 2.96
N TYR A 191 -3.87 0.09 3.90
CA TYR A 191 -5.31 -0.15 3.89
C TYR A 191 -5.93 0.33 5.19
N TRP A 192 -6.87 1.27 5.09
CA TRP A 192 -7.81 1.54 6.16
C TRP A 192 -8.86 0.44 6.17
N ILE A 193 -9.01 -0.25 7.29
CA ILE A 193 -9.95 -1.37 7.44
C ILE A 193 -10.78 -1.17 8.70
N ARG A 194 -12.09 -1.42 8.60
CA ARG A 194 -12.99 -1.57 9.75
C ARG A 194 -13.98 -2.70 9.50
N VAL A 195 -14.47 -3.33 10.56
CA VAL A 195 -15.47 -4.40 10.51
C VAL A 195 -16.72 -3.94 11.25
N GLY A 196 -17.88 -4.28 10.72
CA GLY A 196 -19.16 -3.97 11.30
C GLY A 196 -19.96 -5.24 11.61
N HIS A 197 -20.81 -5.15 12.62
CA HIS A 197 -21.73 -6.20 13.00
C HIS A 197 -23.16 -5.65 13.02
N PHE A 198 -24.11 -6.36 12.40
CA PHE A 198 -25.52 -5.99 12.45
C PHE A 198 -26.16 -6.29 13.79
N GLY A 199 -26.91 -5.32 14.30
CA GLY A 199 -27.71 -5.45 15.52
C GLY A 199 -27.05 -4.89 16.77
N GLU A 200 -27.85 -4.78 17.82
CA GLU A 200 -27.47 -4.20 19.12
C GLU A 200 -26.65 -5.16 19.99
N ILE A 201 -26.74 -6.47 19.72
CA ILE A 201 -26.03 -7.49 20.49
C ILE A 201 -24.55 -7.41 20.13
N SER A 202 -23.72 -7.14 21.15
CA SER A 202 -22.27 -7.20 21.03
C SER A 202 -21.87 -8.58 20.51
N PRO A 203 -20.90 -8.68 19.58
CA PRO A 203 -20.36 -9.98 19.20
C PRO A 203 -19.90 -10.74 20.46
N ASP A 204 -19.96 -12.07 20.37
CA ASP A 204 -19.54 -12.99 21.43
C ASP A 204 -18.24 -12.49 22.08
N PRO A 205 -18.18 -12.26 23.40
CA PRO A 205 -17.01 -11.71 24.07
C PRO A 205 -15.76 -12.58 23.89
N GLY A 206 -15.90 -13.87 23.57
CA GLY A 206 -14.79 -14.76 23.23
C GLY A 206 -14.31 -14.67 21.77
N LEU A 207 -15.05 -14.00 20.89
CA LEU A 207 -14.73 -13.86 19.48
C LEU A 207 -13.91 -12.59 19.23
N LYS A 208 -12.61 -12.77 19.02
CA LYS A 208 -11.75 -11.68 18.57
C LYS A 208 -11.65 -11.67 17.06
N ILE A 209 -11.69 -10.48 16.47
CA ILE A 209 -11.44 -10.29 15.04
C ILE A 209 -10.14 -9.51 14.90
N ALA A 210 -9.26 -10.00 14.05
CA ALA A 210 -8.01 -9.33 13.74
C ALA A 210 -7.77 -9.26 12.24
N VAL A 211 -6.93 -8.32 11.85
CA VAL A 211 -6.43 -8.19 10.48
C VAL A 211 -4.99 -8.65 10.42
N THR A 212 -4.69 -9.56 9.51
CA THR A 212 -3.37 -10.16 9.34
C THR A 212 -3.01 -10.33 7.86
N PHE A 213 -1.78 -10.75 7.58
CA PHE A 213 -1.39 -11.14 6.23
C PHE A 213 -1.96 -12.51 5.89
N LEU A 214 -2.44 -12.69 4.67
CA LEU A 214 -2.92 -13.99 4.20
C LEU A 214 -1.75 -14.99 4.04
N ASP A 215 -1.46 -15.76 5.09
CA ASP A 215 -0.43 -16.80 5.05
C ASP A 215 -0.87 -18.06 4.26
N PRO A 216 0.05 -18.80 3.62
CA PRO A 216 -0.26 -20.10 3.01
C PRO A 216 -1.00 -21.07 3.94
N ASP A 217 -0.73 -21.04 5.26
CA ASP A 217 -1.42 -21.87 6.23
C ASP A 217 -2.90 -21.49 6.35
N HIS A 218 -3.22 -20.18 6.30
CA HIS A 218 -4.58 -19.67 6.24
C HIS A 218 -5.30 -20.16 4.97
N ILE A 219 -4.62 -20.10 3.80
CA ILE A 219 -5.17 -20.58 2.52
C ILE A 219 -5.46 -22.08 2.60
N ALA A 220 -4.54 -22.88 3.13
CA ALA A 220 -4.68 -24.33 3.24
C ALA A 220 -5.76 -24.74 4.24
N LYS A 221 -5.85 -24.08 5.41
CA LYS A 221 -6.90 -24.33 6.41
C LYS A 221 -8.27 -23.95 5.88
N THR A 222 -8.38 -22.77 5.25
CA THR A 222 -9.61 -22.30 4.62
C THR A 222 -10.08 -23.26 3.53
N GLY A 223 -9.19 -23.62 2.61
CA GLY A 223 -9.49 -24.53 1.50
C GLY A 223 -9.99 -25.91 1.94
N ARG A 224 -9.46 -26.45 3.05
CA ARG A 224 -9.92 -27.72 3.66
C ARG A 224 -11.28 -27.59 4.35
N SER A 225 -11.60 -26.40 4.87
CA SER A 225 -12.83 -26.17 5.65
C SER A 225 -14.06 -25.87 4.78
N LEU A 226 -13.84 -25.52 3.51
CA LEU A 226 -14.88 -25.15 2.55
C LEU A 226 -15.38 -26.37 1.77
N ARG A 227 -16.64 -26.31 1.31
CA ARG A 227 -17.16 -27.28 0.33
C ARG A 227 -16.42 -27.15 -1.00
N SER A 228 -16.42 -28.21 -1.82
CA SER A 228 -15.68 -28.25 -3.10
C SER A 228 -15.94 -27.04 -4.02
N TRP A 229 -17.20 -26.62 -4.18
CA TRP A 229 -17.55 -25.47 -5.01
C TRP A 229 -17.13 -24.12 -4.38
N GLN A 230 -17.18 -24.00 -3.04
CA GLN A 230 -16.74 -22.80 -2.31
C GLN A 230 -15.22 -22.65 -2.37
N SER A 231 -14.50 -23.77 -2.26
CA SER A 231 -13.05 -23.83 -2.42
C SER A 231 -12.64 -23.42 -3.84
N ARG A 232 -13.37 -23.86 -4.88
CA ARG A 232 -13.17 -23.38 -6.26
C ARG A 232 -13.37 -21.87 -6.40
N LEU A 233 -14.43 -21.32 -5.80
CA LEU A 233 -14.67 -19.87 -5.82
C LEU A 233 -13.57 -19.10 -5.08
N PHE A 234 -13.14 -19.57 -3.91
CA PHE A 234 -12.02 -18.99 -3.15
C PHE A 234 -10.73 -18.96 -3.98
N HIS A 235 -10.33 -20.09 -4.56
CA HIS A 235 -9.15 -20.14 -5.42
C HIS A 235 -9.32 -19.33 -6.71
N SER A 236 -10.54 -19.26 -7.26
CA SER A 236 -10.83 -18.39 -8.40
C SER A 236 -10.63 -16.92 -8.06
N ARG A 237 -11.00 -16.48 -6.84
CA ARG A 237 -10.73 -15.12 -6.37
C ARG A 237 -9.25 -14.88 -6.15
N LEU A 238 -8.52 -15.83 -5.55
CA LEU A 238 -7.06 -15.71 -5.40
C LEU A 238 -6.33 -15.62 -6.75
N ARG A 239 -6.83 -16.27 -7.80
CA ARG A 239 -6.24 -16.19 -9.15
C ARG A 239 -6.44 -14.84 -9.84
N THR A 240 -7.30 -13.97 -9.34
CA THR A 240 -7.46 -12.61 -9.90
C THR A 240 -6.22 -11.74 -9.67
N VAL A 241 -5.41 -12.09 -8.66
CA VAL A 241 -4.15 -11.41 -8.34
C VAL A 241 -2.96 -12.37 -8.50
N PRO A 242 -1.75 -11.85 -8.79
CA PRO A 242 -0.56 -12.68 -8.91
C PRO A 242 -0.26 -13.50 -7.65
N SER A 243 0.25 -14.72 -7.80
CA SER A 243 0.57 -15.59 -6.65
C SER A 243 1.59 -14.99 -5.68
N LEU A 244 2.52 -14.19 -6.21
CA LEU A 244 3.55 -13.51 -5.41
C LEU A 244 2.99 -12.52 -4.39
N VAL A 245 1.80 -11.97 -4.62
CA VAL A 245 1.16 -11.00 -3.73
C VAL A 245 0.16 -11.62 -2.78
N HIS A 246 -0.14 -12.92 -2.87
CA HIS A 246 -1.12 -13.56 -1.98
C HIS A 246 -0.80 -13.30 -0.51
N ASN A 247 0.49 -13.37 -0.15
CA ASN A 247 0.97 -13.18 1.22
C ASN A 247 1.06 -11.71 1.67
N THR A 248 0.63 -10.76 0.84
CA THR A 248 0.60 -9.34 1.17
C THR A 248 -0.82 -8.78 1.22
N LEU A 249 -1.82 -9.63 0.98
CA LEU A 249 -3.23 -9.26 1.07
C LEU A 249 -3.68 -9.22 2.54
N PRO A 250 -4.54 -8.26 2.92
CA PRO A 250 -5.19 -8.28 4.22
C PRO A 250 -6.20 -9.42 4.28
N ALA A 251 -6.12 -10.21 5.35
CA ALA A 251 -7.10 -11.21 5.72
C ALA A 251 -7.74 -10.82 7.05
N LEU A 252 -9.07 -10.83 7.09
CA LEU A 252 -9.81 -10.79 8.35
C LEU A 252 -9.84 -12.21 8.91
N ILE A 253 -9.33 -12.37 10.12
CA ILE A 253 -9.34 -13.64 10.84
C ILE A 253 -10.19 -13.52 12.10
N THR A 254 -10.82 -14.62 12.48
CA THR A 254 -11.40 -14.78 13.81
C THR A 254 -10.48 -15.62 14.66
N LYS A 255 -10.35 -15.25 15.92
CA LYS A 255 -9.61 -16.00 16.94
C LYS A 255 -10.57 -16.38 18.04
N ARG A 256 -10.61 -17.67 18.36
CA ARG A 256 -11.37 -18.19 19.51
C ARG A 256 -10.42 -18.92 20.44
N PRO A 257 -10.47 -18.68 21.75
CA PRO A 257 -9.73 -19.49 22.70
C PRO A 257 -10.29 -20.91 22.66
N VAL A 258 -9.46 -21.88 22.29
CA VAL A 258 -9.78 -23.29 22.49
C VAL A 258 -9.49 -23.56 23.95
N GLY A 259 -10.48 -24.08 24.69
CA GLY A 259 -10.29 -24.45 26.09
C GLY A 259 -9.21 -25.53 26.20
N GLY A 260 -7.97 -25.12 26.41
CA GLY A 260 -6.86 -26.01 26.71
C GLY A 260 -6.95 -26.48 28.16
N ASP A 261 -6.54 -27.73 28.40
CA ASP A 261 -6.35 -28.24 29.76
C ASP A 261 -5.45 -27.27 30.54
N VAL A 262 -5.90 -26.90 31.74
CA VAL A 262 -5.41 -25.79 32.60
C VAL A 262 -3.91 -25.89 32.99
N GLY A 263 -3.17 -26.89 32.52
CA GLY A 263 -1.80 -27.19 32.94
C GLY A 263 -0.64 -26.66 32.08
N THR A 264 -0.84 -26.30 30.81
CA THR A 264 0.29 -26.04 29.89
C THR A 264 0.62 -24.57 29.60
N GLY A 265 -0.22 -23.62 30.04
CA GLY A 265 0.04 -22.18 29.89
C GLY A 265 0.05 -21.65 28.45
N VAL A 266 -0.14 -22.51 27.44
CA VAL A 266 -0.29 -22.14 26.03
C VAL A 266 -1.77 -22.22 25.68
N VAL A 267 -2.43 -21.07 25.54
CA VAL A 267 -3.81 -21.00 25.04
C VAL A 267 -3.74 -21.23 23.53
N GLU A 268 -4.18 -22.40 23.07
CA GLU A 268 -4.38 -22.61 21.63
C GLU A 268 -5.53 -21.73 21.14
N GLU A 269 -5.28 -20.94 20.10
CA GLU A 269 -6.30 -20.14 19.43
C GLU A 269 -6.75 -20.85 18.15
N ASP A 270 -8.05 -21.08 18.00
CA ASP A 270 -8.61 -21.51 16.72
C ASP A 270 -8.73 -20.29 15.81
N VAL A 271 -7.84 -20.23 14.80
CA VAL A 271 -7.80 -19.15 13.81
C VAL A 271 -8.52 -19.57 12.54
N ASP A 272 -9.57 -18.87 12.13
CA ASP A 272 -10.28 -19.09 10.87
C ASP A 272 -10.38 -17.81 10.05
N VAL A 273 -10.26 -17.92 8.72
CA VAL A 273 -10.34 -16.75 7.83
C VAL A 273 -11.80 -16.40 7.62
N MET A 274 -12.15 -15.19 8.00
CA MET A 274 -13.49 -14.63 7.85
C MET A 274 -13.69 -14.03 6.46
N ALA A 275 -12.71 -13.26 5.97
CA ALA A 275 -12.78 -12.60 4.68
C ALA A 275 -11.40 -12.19 4.16
N ILE A 276 -11.33 -11.94 2.85
CA ILE A 276 -10.22 -11.24 2.19
C ILE A 276 -10.82 -9.98 1.56
N PRO A 277 -10.80 -8.84 2.28
CA PRO A 277 -11.51 -7.64 1.87
C PRO A 277 -11.15 -7.14 0.47
N THR A 278 -9.85 -7.14 0.13
CA THR A 278 -9.38 -6.67 -1.18
C THR A 278 -9.81 -7.55 -2.34
N LEU A 279 -10.10 -8.83 -2.10
CA LEU A 279 -10.58 -9.77 -3.12
C LEU A 279 -12.10 -9.92 -3.13
N ARG A 280 -12.79 -9.17 -2.26
CA ARG A 280 -14.24 -9.27 -2.03
C ARG A 280 -14.70 -10.71 -1.82
N TRP A 281 -13.90 -11.45 -1.07
CA TRP A 281 -14.20 -12.83 -0.72
C TRP A 281 -14.54 -12.92 0.77
N ASN A 282 -15.63 -13.60 1.07
CA ASN A 282 -16.10 -13.95 2.40
C ASN A 282 -16.13 -15.47 2.58
N ASN A 283 -15.86 -15.90 3.81
CA ASN A 283 -16.09 -17.27 4.21
C ASN A 283 -17.59 -17.48 4.51
N PRO A 284 -18.28 -18.38 3.79
CA PRO A 284 -19.72 -18.60 3.93
C PRO A 284 -20.18 -19.05 5.33
N LYS A 285 -19.27 -19.54 6.17
CA LYS A 285 -19.55 -19.85 7.58
C LYS A 285 -19.99 -18.61 8.35
N TYR A 286 -19.39 -17.47 8.01
CA TYR A 286 -19.75 -16.16 8.52
C TYR A 286 -20.69 -15.59 7.48
N LYS A 287 -22.01 -15.83 7.61
CA LYS A 287 -23.00 -15.31 6.66
C LYS A 287 -22.79 -13.80 6.52
N LEU A 288 -22.19 -13.39 5.42
CA LEU A 288 -21.78 -12.04 5.08
C LEU A 288 -22.69 -11.59 3.93
N SER A 289 -23.30 -10.41 4.05
CA SER A 289 -24.18 -9.89 3.01
C SER A 289 -23.33 -9.42 1.81
N ASP A 290 -23.33 -10.19 0.72
CA ASP A 290 -22.71 -9.80 -0.56
C ASP A 290 -23.46 -8.65 -1.28
N HIS A 291 -24.53 -8.10 -0.71
CA HIS A 291 -25.53 -7.28 -1.42
C HIS A 291 -25.87 -5.95 -0.75
N TYR A 292 -24.89 -5.27 -0.15
CA TYR A 292 -25.14 -4.01 0.57
C TYR A 292 -25.45 -2.77 -0.31
N TRP A 293 -25.89 -2.93 -1.56
CA TRP A 293 -26.08 -1.79 -2.46
C TRP A 293 -27.45 -1.63 -3.14
N GLN A 294 -28.47 -2.47 -2.92
CA GLN A 294 -29.71 -2.27 -3.70
C GLN A 294 -31.06 -2.24 -2.99
N HIS A 295 -31.25 -2.69 -1.74
CA HIS A 295 -32.61 -2.68 -1.18
C HIS A 295 -32.64 -2.45 0.34
N ASP A 296 -32.96 -1.21 0.72
CA ASP A 296 -33.26 -0.83 2.10
C ASP A 296 -34.76 -0.56 2.25
N GLU A 297 -35.45 -1.47 2.96
CA GLU A 297 -36.53 -1.23 3.94
C GLU A 297 -37.24 -2.56 4.28
N GLU A 298 -37.48 -3.44 3.29
CA GLU A 298 -38.11 -4.75 3.51
C GLU A 298 -37.17 -5.77 4.19
N MET A 299 -35.87 -5.72 3.91
CA MET A 299 -34.86 -6.60 4.52
C MET A 299 -34.73 -6.37 6.03
N ARG A 300 -34.88 -5.12 6.50
CA ARG A 300 -34.84 -4.76 7.92
C ARG A 300 -35.97 -5.39 8.74
N LYS A 301 -37.15 -5.64 8.13
CA LYS A 301 -38.29 -6.26 8.83
C LYS A 301 -38.19 -7.78 8.95
N LYS A 302 -37.37 -8.46 8.13
CA LYS A 302 -37.24 -9.94 8.09
C LYS A 302 -36.00 -10.49 8.82
N LEU A 303 -35.01 -9.66 9.16
CA LEU A 303 -33.68 -10.09 9.64
C LEU A 303 -33.49 -10.10 11.17
N LYS A 304 -34.51 -10.47 11.96
CA LYS A 304 -34.43 -10.48 13.44
C LYS A 304 -33.48 -11.51 14.06
N SER A 305 -32.74 -12.33 13.30
CA SER A 305 -31.98 -13.45 13.92
C SER A 305 -30.69 -13.90 13.25
N ILE A 306 -30.05 -13.13 12.36
CA ILE A 306 -28.76 -13.53 11.77
C ILE A 306 -27.71 -12.44 11.99
N PRO A 307 -26.60 -12.73 12.70
CA PRO A 307 -25.46 -11.84 12.79
C PRO A 307 -24.82 -11.74 11.41
N LEU A 308 -25.16 -10.68 10.68
CA LEU A 308 -24.55 -10.35 9.41
C LEU A 308 -23.32 -9.49 9.77
N TRP A 309 -22.14 -10.00 9.46
CA TRP A 309 -20.94 -9.18 9.52
C TRP A 309 -20.85 -8.32 8.25
N VAL A 310 -20.11 -7.22 8.31
CA VAL A 310 -19.74 -6.40 7.15
C VAL A 310 -18.33 -5.86 7.36
N TRP A 311 -17.67 -5.40 6.30
CA TRP A 311 -16.40 -4.71 6.43
C TRP A 311 -16.32 -3.58 5.41
N GLU A 312 -15.50 -2.59 5.72
CA GLU A 312 -15.08 -1.57 4.77
C GLU A 312 -13.56 -1.60 4.65
N ILE A 313 -13.08 -1.46 3.42
CA ILE A 313 -11.67 -1.31 3.11
C ILE A 313 -11.47 -0.10 2.20
N ARG A 314 -10.46 0.71 2.51
CA ARG A 314 -10.07 1.86 1.70
C ARG A 314 -8.57 1.85 1.52
N TYR A 315 -8.10 2.07 0.30
CA TYR A 315 -6.68 2.31 0.07
C TYR A 315 -6.31 3.67 0.67
N ARG A 316 -5.16 3.75 1.34
CA ARG A 316 -4.63 4.98 1.89
C ARG A 316 -4.45 5.99 0.76
N GLU A 317 -4.77 7.24 1.05
CA GLU A 317 -4.51 8.33 0.13
C GLU A 317 -3.01 8.40 -0.19
N VAL A 318 -2.72 8.21 -1.47
CA VAL A 318 -1.38 8.32 -2.05
C VAL A 318 -1.41 9.47 -3.05
N ASP A 319 -0.30 10.21 -3.12
CA ASP A 319 -0.12 11.27 -4.11
C ASP A 319 0.02 10.63 -5.50
N PHE A 320 -1.14 10.42 -6.13
CA PHE A 320 -1.32 9.73 -7.42
C PHE A 320 -2.25 10.53 -8.33
N SER A 321 -2.12 11.86 -8.29
CA SER A 321 -2.96 12.81 -9.04
C SER A 321 -2.44 13.14 -10.45
N GLY A 322 -1.69 12.25 -11.09
CA GLY A 322 -1.23 12.43 -12.47
C GLY A 322 -2.37 12.30 -13.48
N LYS A 323 -2.36 13.12 -14.54
CA LYS A 323 -3.37 13.03 -15.63
C LYS A 323 -3.38 11.67 -16.31
N GLU A 324 -2.25 10.98 -16.31
CA GLU A 324 -2.08 9.66 -16.94
C GLU A 324 -2.14 8.49 -15.94
N HIS A 325 -2.31 8.79 -14.65
CA HIS A 325 -2.37 7.78 -13.60
C HIS A 325 -3.77 7.19 -13.52
N LYS A 326 -3.85 5.86 -13.44
CA LYS A 326 -5.12 5.12 -13.41
C LYS A 326 -5.20 4.21 -12.20
N PHE A 327 -6.32 4.25 -11.51
CA PHE A 327 -6.66 3.24 -10.51
C PHE A 327 -7.38 2.09 -11.18
N VAL A 328 -6.97 0.87 -10.88
CA VAL A 328 -7.64 -0.35 -11.34
C VAL A 328 -8.03 -1.18 -10.12
N ASP A 329 -9.18 -1.85 -10.22
CA ASP A 329 -9.56 -2.92 -9.30
C ASP A 329 -9.65 -4.20 -10.11
N SER A 330 -8.60 -5.04 -10.03
CA SER A 330 -8.54 -6.32 -10.76
C SER A 330 -9.66 -7.31 -10.40
N THR A 331 -10.42 -7.04 -9.33
CA THR A 331 -11.55 -7.87 -8.92
C THR A 331 -12.87 -7.47 -9.58
N MET A 332 -12.95 -6.26 -10.15
CA MET A 332 -14.11 -5.81 -10.91
C MET A 332 -14.12 -6.45 -12.31
N LYS A 333 -15.26 -7.00 -12.70
CA LYS A 333 -15.46 -7.42 -14.11
C LYS A 333 -15.35 -6.20 -15.02
N PRO A 334 -14.72 -6.32 -16.21
CA PRO A 334 -14.45 -5.19 -17.11
C PRO A 334 -15.71 -4.41 -17.49
N GLU A 335 -16.87 -5.07 -17.59
CA GLU A 335 -18.16 -4.45 -17.91
C GLU A 335 -18.63 -3.38 -16.90
N ARG A 336 -18.24 -3.48 -15.61
CA ARG A 336 -18.62 -2.51 -14.56
C ARG A 336 -17.63 -1.37 -14.36
N ALA A 337 -16.41 -1.49 -14.91
CA ALA A 337 -15.39 -0.45 -14.79
C ALA A 337 -15.71 0.77 -15.67
N ALA A 338 -16.28 0.54 -16.86
CA ALA A 338 -16.63 1.59 -17.83
C ALA A 338 -17.81 2.49 -17.37
N GLU A 339 -18.75 1.95 -16.59
CA GLU A 339 -19.90 2.71 -16.07
C GLU A 339 -19.54 3.66 -14.94
N LYS A 340 -18.44 3.42 -14.21
CA LYS A 340 -17.96 4.33 -13.15
C LYS A 340 -17.18 5.53 -13.69
N GLU A 341 -16.53 5.40 -14.85
CA GLU A 341 -15.71 6.46 -15.46
C GLU A 341 -16.57 7.55 -16.14
N SER A 342 -17.84 7.26 -16.42
CA SER A 342 -18.78 8.16 -17.13
C SER A 342 -19.65 9.02 -16.21
N ALA A 343 -19.49 8.92 -14.88
CA ALA A 343 -20.37 9.59 -13.90
C ALA A 343 -19.75 10.81 -13.17
N GLU A 344 -18.55 11.26 -13.53
CA GLU A 344 -17.92 12.44 -12.91
C GLU A 344 -18.06 13.70 -13.80
N GLU A 345 -19.12 14.50 -13.58
CA GLU A 345 -19.22 15.90 -14.05
C GLU A 345 -18.59 16.89 -13.05
N PRO A 346 -18.10 18.07 -13.51
CA PRO A 346 -17.34 19.00 -12.68
C PRO A 346 -18.24 19.96 -11.89
N GLY A 347 -18.49 19.65 -10.61
CA GLY A 347 -19.15 20.56 -9.66
C GLY A 347 -18.15 21.27 -8.73
N SER A 348 -18.05 22.60 -8.89
CA SER A 348 -17.28 23.56 -8.08
C SER A 348 -17.69 23.56 -6.60
N GLY A 349 -16.78 24.01 -5.72
CA GLY A 349 -17.06 24.28 -4.30
C GLY A 349 -16.04 23.64 -3.35
N GLU A 350 -15.22 24.49 -2.74
CA GLU A 350 -14.16 24.21 -1.77
C GLU A 350 -14.67 23.53 -0.49
N GLU A 351 -14.16 22.32 -0.25
CA GLU A 351 -13.88 21.68 1.04
C GLU A 351 -12.88 20.54 0.72
N PRO A 352 -12.03 20.06 1.64
CA PRO A 352 -11.10 18.98 1.37
C PRO A 352 -11.90 17.68 1.14
N ARG A 353 -12.26 17.45 -0.12
CA ARG A 353 -13.04 16.29 -0.57
C ARG A 353 -12.19 15.04 -0.38
N LEU A 354 -12.48 14.29 0.67
CA LEU A 354 -12.21 12.85 0.76
C LEU A 354 -12.63 12.20 -0.56
N ARG A 355 -11.68 11.88 -1.45
CA ARG A 355 -11.98 11.09 -2.65
C ARG A 355 -12.34 9.67 -2.18
N ARG A 356 -13.64 9.40 -2.09
CA ARG A 356 -14.19 8.13 -1.65
C ARG A 356 -14.00 7.09 -2.75
N PHE A 357 -12.83 6.47 -2.81
CA PHE A 357 -12.65 5.25 -3.58
C PHE A 357 -13.23 4.08 -2.78
N PHE A 358 -14.48 3.72 -3.10
CA PHE A 358 -15.12 2.50 -2.61
C PHE A 358 -14.58 1.30 -3.39
N ILE A 359 -13.72 0.50 -2.75
CA ILE A 359 -13.38 -0.88 -3.17
C ILE A 359 -14.46 -1.81 -2.63
#